data_AF-A0A529MDT1-F1
#
_entry.id   AF-A0A529MDT1-F1
#
_cell.length_a   1.000
_cell.length_b   1.000
_cell.length_c   1.000
_cell.angle_alpha   90.00
_cell.angle_beta   90.00
_cell.angle_gamma   90.00
#
_symmetry.space_group_name_H-M   'P 1'
#
loop_
_entity.id
_entity.type
_entity.pdbx_description
1 polymer ?
#
loop_
_entity_poly.entity_id
_entity_poly.type
_entity_poly.pdbx_seq_one_letter_code
_entity_poly.pdbx_strand_id
1 'polypeptide(L)'
;LGLFRHRNGTSLREEIAGALAETTTDAESFSPGERAMLNNILRLREVRVEDVMVPRADIEAVEINTTLGDLLGLFEQSGHSRMPVYSETLDDPRGMVHIRDVLAHITKV
;
A
#
# COMPACT_ATOMS: atom_id res chain seq x y z
N LEU A 1 13.77 16.63 -43.73
CA LEU A 1 12.73 17.66 -43.48
C LEU A 1 11.43 16.92 -43.19
N GLY A 2 11.07 16.50 -41.98
CA GLY A 2 10.99 17.23 -40.71
C GLY A 2 9.51 17.21 -40.28
N LEU A 3 9.02 16.12 -39.68
CA LEU A 3 7.59 15.95 -39.32
C LEU A 3 7.32 15.07 -38.09
N PHE A 4 8.21 15.06 -37.10
CA PHE A 4 7.88 14.60 -35.74
C PHE A 4 7.97 15.77 -34.78
N ARG A 5 6.90 16.58 -34.76
CA ARG A 5 6.71 17.61 -33.76
C ARG A 5 6.34 16.91 -32.46
N HIS A 6 7.35 16.66 -31.62
CA HIS A 6 7.18 16.29 -30.22
C HIS A 6 6.26 17.35 -29.58
N ARG A 7 5.02 16.97 -29.25
CA ARG A 7 4.15 17.84 -28.44
C ARG A 7 4.84 17.98 -27.09
N ASN A 8 5.39 19.17 -26.84
CA ASN A 8 6.00 19.56 -25.57
C ASN A 8 5.04 19.22 -24.42
N GLY A 9 5.52 18.42 -23.46
CA GLY A 9 4.80 18.03 -22.26
C GLY A 9 4.74 19.11 -21.18
N THR A 10 4.01 20.20 -21.43
CA THR A 10 3.12 20.74 -20.38
C THR A 10 2.13 19.61 -20.10
N SER A 11 2.45 18.84 -19.06
CA SER A 11 2.16 17.42 -19.03
C SER A 11 0.67 17.15 -18.90
N LEU A 12 0.17 16.05 -19.45
CA LEU A 12 -1.19 15.53 -19.19
C LEU A 12 -1.59 15.61 -17.70
N ARG A 13 -0.62 15.51 -16.79
CA ARG A 13 -0.80 15.69 -15.36
C ARG A 13 -1.21 17.11 -14.95
N GLU A 14 -0.64 18.13 -15.58
CA GLU A 14 -0.99 19.54 -15.36
C GLU A 14 -2.41 19.83 -15.89
N GLU A 15 -2.78 19.23 -17.03
CA GLU A 15 -4.15 19.28 -17.56
C GLU A 15 -5.17 18.61 -16.61
N ILE A 16 -4.86 17.41 -16.10
CA ILE A 16 -5.70 16.71 -15.13
C ILE A 16 -5.79 17.50 -13.81
N ALA A 17 -4.68 18.05 -13.33
CA ALA A 17 -4.65 18.85 -12.11
C ALA A 17 -5.50 20.13 -12.26
N GLY A 18 -5.44 20.79 -13.42
CA GLY A 18 -6.29 21.94 -13.75
C GLY A 18 -7.77 21.57 -13.77
N ALA A 19 -8.14 20.49 -14.47
CA ALA A 19 -9.52 20.01 -14.54
C ALA A 19 -10.10 19.60 -13.18
N LEU A 20 -9.27 19.13 -12.25
CA LEU A 20 -9.69 18.80 -10.87
C LEU A 20 -9.84 20.05 -9.98
N ALA A 21 -9.12 21.13 -10.28
CA ALA A 21 -9.17 22.40 -9.56
C ALA A 21 -10.38 23.26 -9.99
N GLU A 22 -10.81 23.11 -11.25
CA GLU A 22 -12.02 23.73 -11.76
C GLU A 22 -13.26 23.09 -11.12
N THR A 23 -14.04 23.87 -10.37
CA THR A 23 -15.33 23.41 -9.84
C THR A 23 -16.40 23.68 -10.89
N THR A 24 -16.57 22.76 -11.83
CA THR A 24 -17.70 22.80 -12.77
C THR A 24 -18.96 22.32 -12.05
N THR A 25 -20.03 23.12 -12.05
CA THR A 25 -21.32 22.81 -11.39
C THR A 25 -22.20 21.86 -12.23
N ASP A 26 -21.67 21.35 -13.35
CA ASP A 26 -22.43 20.60 -14.33
C ASP A 26 -22.46 19.08 -14.02
N ALA A 27 -23.41 18.39 -14.66
CA ALA A 27 -23.63 16.94 -14.53
C ALA A 27 -22.45 16.07 -15.00
N GLU A 28 -21.42 16.68 -15.63
CA GLU A 28 -20.18 16.05 -16.08
C GLU A 28 -19.01 16.22 -15.08
N SER A 29 -19.29 16.73 -13.88
CA SER A 29 -18.26 16.94 -12.84
C SER A 29 -17.93 15.66 -12.05
N PHE A 30 -16.66 15.52 -11.66
CA PHE A 30 -16.21 14.42 -10.79
C PHE A 30 -16.89 14.49 -9.43
N SER A 31 -17.35 13.34 -8.92
CA SER A 31 -17.81 13.22 -7.54
C SER A 31 -16.68 13.53 -6.53
N PRO A 32 -16.99 13.87 -5.28
CA PRO A 32 -15.97 14.10 -4.25
C PRO A 32 -15.00 12.93 -4.07
N GLY A 33 -15.47 11.69 -4.18
CA GLY A 33 -14.64 10.49 -4.07
C GLY A 33 -13.69 10.32 -5.26
N GLU A 34 -14.18 10.54 -6.48
CA GLU A 34 -13.34 10.51 -7.70
C GLU A 34 -12.29 11.61 -7.67
N ARG A 35 -12.66 12.82 -7.26
CA ARG A 35 -11.73 13.94 -7.08
C ARG A 35 -10.64 13.60 -6.06
N ALA A 36 -11.00 13.00 -4.92
CA ALA A 36 -10.03 12.58 -3.91
C ALA A 36 -9.08 11.49 -4.44
N MET A 37 -9.61 10.49 -5.15
CA MET A 37 -8.82 9.41 -5.74
C MET A 37 -7.84 9.95 -6.78
N LEU A 38 -8.29 10.80 -7.71
CA LEU A 38 -7.45 11.37 -8.76
C LEU A 38 -6.35 12.27 -8.18
N ASN A 39 -6.67 13.07 -7.16
CA ASN A 39 -5.65 13.85 -6.43
C ASN A 39 -4.61 12.94 -5.74
N ASN A 40 -5.04 11.84 -5.12
CA ASN A 40 -4.12 10.87 -4.51
C ASN A 40 -3.20 10.23 -5.55
N ILE A 41 -3.72 9.89 -6.75
CA ILE A 41 -2.93 9.35 -7.86
C ILE A 41 -1.88 10.36 -8.33
N LEU A 42 -2.24 11.64 -8.49
CA LEU A 42 -1.29 12.68 -8.88
C LEU A 42 -0.16 12.83 -7.86
N ARG A 43 -0.49 12.76 -6.57
CA ARG A 43 0.47 12.86 -5.46
C ARG A 43 1.35 11.62 -5.30
N LEU A 44 0.88 10.44 -5.71
CA LEU A 44 1.58 9.17 -5.49
C LEU A 44 3.02 9.15 -6.02
N ARG A 45 3.30 9.87 -7.13
CA ARG A 45 4.67 9.98 -7.68
C ARG A 45 5.67 10.65 -6.73
N GLU A 46 5.19 11.51 -5.85
CA GLU A 46 6.01 12.26 -4.89
C GLU A 46 6.08 11.58 -3.52
N VAL A 47 5.18 10.64 -3.25
CA VAL A 47 5.14 9.87 -2.01
C VAL A 47 6.26 8.83 -2.00
N ARG A 48 7.05 8.83 -0.93
CA ARG A 48 8.10 7.87 -0.67
C ARG A 48 7.58 6.73 0.19
N VAL A 49 8.32 5.61 0.23
CA VAL A 49 7.98 4.47 1.10
C VAL A 49 7.94 4.88 2.57
N GLU A 50 8.89 5.73 2.99
CA GLU A 50 8.97 6.25 4.36
C GLU A 50 7.72 7.06 4.78
N ASP A 51 7.00 7.66 3.82
CA ASP A 51 5.80 8.45 4.09
C ASP A 51 4.56 7.59 4.41
N VAL A 52 4.59 6.29 4.07
CA VAL A 52 3.42 5.39 4.15
C VAL A 52 3.69 4.08 4.88
N MET A 53 4.95 3.75 5.18
CA MET A 53 5.31 2.53 5.90
C MET A 53 4.87 2.59 7.36
N VAL A 54 4.70 1.41 7.97
CA VAL A 54 4.53 1.31 9.43
C VAL A 54 5.87 1.64 10.10
N PRO A 55 5.93 2.58 11.05
CA PRO A 55 7.15 2.88 11.77
C PRO A 55 7.69 1.65 12.47
N ARG A 56 9.02 1.52 12.55
CA ARG A 56 9.68 0.32 13.10
C ARG A 56 9.19 -0.06 14.49
N ALA A 57 8.96 0.93 15.35
CA ALA A 57 8.51 0.72 16.73
C ALA A 57 7.10 0.11 16.81
N ASP A 58 6.30 0.26 15.75
CA ASP A 58 4.92 -0.17 15.67
C ASP A 58 4.77 -1.46 14.84
N ILE A 59 5.89 -2.08 14.41
CA ILE A 59 5.84 -3.33 13.65
C ILE A 59 5.48 -4.49 14.58
N GLU A 60 4.29 -5.05 14.36
CA GLU A 60 3.90 -6.34 14.92
C GLU A 60 4.51 -7.47 14.08
N ALA A 61 5.44 -8.22 14.68
CA ALA A 61 6.17 -9.32 14.03
C ALA A 61 6.30 -10.51 14.97
N VAL A 62 6.64 -11.67 14.40
CA VAL A 62 6.77 -12.94 15.14
C VAL A 62 8.17 -13.52 15.00
N GLU A 63 8.69 -14.08 16.09
CA GLU A 63 10.00 -14.76 16.11
C GLU A 63 9.88 -16.15 15.48
N ILE A 64 10.89 -16.59 14.72
CA ILE A 64 10.84 -17.80 13.88
C ILE A 64 10.56 -19.11 14.65
N ASN A 65 10.90 -19.18 15.93
CA ASN A 65 10.68 -20.36 16.78
C ASN A 65 9.35 -20.30 17.54
N THR A 66 8.52 -19.28 17.29
CA THR A 66 7.17 -19.18 17.89
C THR A 66 6.33 -20.38 17.50
N THR A 67 5.63 -20.97 18.47
CA THR A 67 4.79 -22.13 18.21
C THR A 67 3.59 -21.75 17.35
N LEU A 68 3.01 -22.74 16.66
CA LEU A 68 1.84 -22.51 15.82
C LEU A 68 0.62 -21.99 16.61
N GLY A 69 0.46 -22.46 17.85
CA GLY A 69 -0.61 -22.01 18.74
C GLY A 69 -0.45 -20.55 19.15
N ASP A 70 0.77 -20.16 19.55
CA ASP A 70 1.07 -18.77 19.93
C ASP A 70 0.94 -17.84 18.72
N LEU A 71 1.37 -18.27 17.54
CA LEU A 71 1.20 -17.53 16.29
C LEU A 71 -0.28 -17.25 15.97
N LEU A 72 -1.17 -18.23 16.18
CA LEU A 72 -2.61 -18.02 16.00
C LEU A 72 -3.16 -16.99 17.00
N GLY A 73 -2.70 -17.03 18.25
CA GLY A 73 -3.03 -16.01 19.25
C GLY A 73 -2.58 -14.61 18.85
N LEU A 74 -1.38 -14.48 18.28
CA LEU A 74 -0.87 -13.21 17.74
C LEU A 74 -1.71 -12.69 16.56
N PHE A 75 -2.16 -13.57 15.67
CA PHE A 75 -3.06 -13.20 14.58
C PHE A 75 -4.43 -12.73 15.07
N GLU A 76 -4.98 -13.38 16.10
CA GLU A 76 -6.24 -12.96 16.71
C GLU A 76 -6.13 -11.59 17.37
N GLN A 77 -5.02 -11.32 18.07
CA GLN A 77 -4.78 -10.06 18.78
C GLN A 77 -4.49 -8.89 17.83
N SER A 78 -3.65 -9.11 16.82
CA SER A 78 -3.23 -8.06 15.86
C SER A 78 -4.34 -7.68 14.87
N GLY A 79 -5.21 -8.63 14.51
CA GLY A 79 -6.19 -8.47 13.42
C GLY A 79 -5.55 -8.33 12.03
N HIS A 80 -4.23 -8.54 11.91
CA HIS A 80 -3.52 -8.45 10.65
C HIS A 80 -3.58 -9.76 9.86
N SER A 81 -3.67 -9.67 8.53
CA SER A 81 -3.66 -10.88 7.68
C SER A 81 -2.27 -11.46 7.47
N ARG A 82 -1.23 -10.65 7.67
CA ARG A 82 0.18 -10.97 7.42
C ARG A 82 1.03 -10.44 8.55
N MET A 83 2.04 -11.21 8.92
CA MET A 83 3.00 -10.83 9.96
C MET A 83 4.43 -11.11 9.46
N PRO A 84 5.37 -10.16 9.59
CA PRO A 84 6.78 -10.42 9.35
C PRO A 84 7.31 -11.48 10.32
N VAL A 85 8.18 -12.36 9.83
CA VAL A 85 8.88 -13.36 10.63
C VAL A 85 10.35 -12.94 10.72
N TYR A 86 10.90 -12.89 11.93
CA TYR A 86 12.29 -12.51 12.18
C TYR A 86 13.03 -13.56 13.00
N SER A 87 14.37 -13.50 12.99
CA SER A 87 15.22 -14.29 13.89
C SER A 87 16.07 -13.35 14.73
N GLU A 88 16.16 -13.57 16.05
CA GLU A 88 16.87 -12.72 17.01
C GLU A 88 16.35 -11.27 17.13
N THR A 89 16.31 -10.50 16.04
CA THR A 89 15.88 -9.10 15.96
C THR A 89 15.14 -8.80 14.66
N LEU A 90 14.41 -7.67 14.61
CA LEU A 90 13.75 -7.19 13.39
C LEU A 90 14.72 -6.82 12.25
N ASP A 91 16.02 -6.70 12.51
CA ASP A 91 17.04 -6.48 11.47
C ASP A 91 17.41 -7.76 10.71
N ASP A 92 16.96 -8.90 11.19
CA ASP A 92 17.11 -10.21 10.54
C ASP A 92 15.71 -10.73 10.16
N PRO A 93 15.09 -10.17 9.09
CA PRO A 93 13.85 -10.71 8.58
C PRO A 93 14.13 -12.04 7.86
N ARG A 94 13.28 -13.04 8.12
CA ARG A 94 13.31 -14.35 7.46
C ARG A 94 12.19 -14.52 6.45
N GLY A 95 11.14 -13.72 6.56
CA GLY A 95 10.05 -13.67 5.60
C GLY A 95 8.78 -13.09 6.21
N MET A 96 7.65 -13.63 5.77
CA MET A 96 6.33 -13.27 6.30
C MET A 96 5.43 -14.51 6.32
N VAL A 97 4.47 -14.51 7.23
CA VAL A 97 3.45 -15.54 7.34
C VAL A 97 2.08 -14.94 7.10
N HIS A 98 1.25 -15.63 6.33
CA HIS A 98 -0.15 -15.27 6.11
C HIS A 98 -1.06 -16.22 6.91
N ILE A 99 -2.07 -15.68 7.58
CA ILE A 99 -3.07 -16.49 8.29
C ILE A 99 -3.72 -17.58 7.43
N ARG A 100 -3.94 -17.34 6.12
CA ARG A 100 -4.51 -18.34 5.22
C ARG A 100 -3.59 -19.54 5.01
N ASP A 101 -2.28 -19.31 4.96
CA ASP A 101 -1.30 -20.38 4.78
C ASP A 101 -1.18 -21.23 6.05
N VAL A 102 -1.27 -20.59 7.22
CA VAL A 102 -1.34 -21.26 8.53
C VAL A 102 -2.57 -22.16 8.62
N LEU A 103 -3.75 -21.62 8.30
CA LEU A 103 -4.98 -22.40 8.30
C LEU A 103 -4.90 -23.58 7.32
N ALA A 104 -4.44 -23.33 6.09
CA ALA A 104 -4.28 -24.38 5.09
C ALA A 104 -3.27 -25.47 5.52
N HIS A 105 -2.24 -25.11 6.30
CA HIS A 105 -1.28 -26.06 6.85
C HIS A 105 -1.91 -26.95 7.94
N ILE A 106 -2.74 -26.36 8.81
CA ILE A 106 -3.43 -27.10 9.88
C ILE A 106 -4.52 -28.02 9.32
N THR A 107 -5.24 -27.60 8.27
CA THR A 107 -6.32 -28.40 7.68
C THR A 107 -5.84 -29.46 6.69
N LYS A 108 -4.54 -29.51 6.39
CA LYS A 108 -3.94 -30.50 5.47
C LYS A 108 -3.74 -31.89 6.11
N VAL A 109 -4.29 -32.10 7.31
CA VAL A 109 -4.36 -33.39 7.99
C VAL A 109 -5.33 -34.32 7.29
#